data_AF-A0A7V9MIP5-F1
#
_entry.id   AF-A0A7V9MIP5-F1
#
_cell.length_a   1.000
_cell.length_b   1.000
_cell.length_c   1.000
_cell.angle_alpha   90.00
_cell.angle_beta   90.00
_cell.angle_gamma   90.00
#
_symmetry.space_group_name_H-M   'P 1'
#
loop_
_entity.id
_entity.type
_entity.pdbx_description
1 polymer ?
#
loop_
_entity_poly.entity_id
_entity_poly.type
_entity_poly.pdbx_seq_one_letter_code
_entity_poly.pdbx_strand_id
1 'polypeptide(L)'
;MSLRPPIALILALVLLAALAAAGPESAVARGPTVKASVRRALLDGIITRDAHDSYRRLYDESRSVRKRLSGKRRAELHSVIATLERIAAGRDLDGARMPALFVLLERNTEFWRSRPFPAPGARLTLGSSPVIFQYYRGQGLQLQPLASFGRANALYNACVGQNTRPGVPCRRGALRELLDAMVALGVPRGGFTAWEYYFEYAGGRPPWISGLAQGTAVQALARGAELLEEPAYLEVGRAALGAFEQRPPIGVRVAADGGNHYLIYSFNPRLRVLNGFLQAVSGLHDFARASNEPRALDLFEAGDRAARQAVPRYDTGAWSLYARPGRESDLGYHRLVRDFLGNLCERTTAPVYCDAEQRFTRYLEEEPRLELASVRRGRARRPLPIRFRLSKVSRVSIRVTRGGRLAFFSRRTVGYGRRAFVFRPRVGGRYQVRLEAADLRNHHRVVRGSLVVARARR
;
A
#
# COMPACT_ATOMS: atom_id res chain seq x y z
N MET A 1 15.50 3.95 15.45
CA MET A 1 15.55 2.58 14.88
C MET A 1 15.28 2.61 13.38
N SER A 2 16.00 1.83 12.57
CA SER A 2 15.76 1.68 11.12
C SER A 2 14.60 0.72 10.94
N LEU A 3 13.38 1.26 10.95
CA LEU A 3 12.17 0.48 10.73
C LEU A 3 12.04 0.22 9.23
N ARG A 4 12.60 -0.90 8.79
CA ARG A 4 12.22 -1.54 7.53
C ARG A 4 10.73 -1.89 7.63
N PRO A 5 9.83 -1.40 6.75
CA PRO A 5 8.50 -1.96 6.67
C PRO A 5 8.61 -3.31 5.94
N PRO A 6 8.16 -4.44 6.52
CA PRO A 6 8.04 -5.67 5.77
C PRO A 6 6.76 -5.57 4.93
N ILE A 7 6.85 -5.08 3.69
CA ILE A 7 5.77 -5.27 2.71
C ILE A 7 5.97 -6.66 2.13
N ALA A 8 5.43 -7.67 2.82
CA ALA A 8 5.30 -9.02 2.31
C ALA A 8 3.90 -9.56 2.61
N LEU A 9 3.21 -9.90 1.52
CA LEU A 9 2.06 -10.82 1.43
C LEU A 9 0.69 -10.34 1.94
N ILE A 10 -0.11 -9.78 1.02
CA ILE A 10 -1.56 -9.99 1.01
C ILE A 10 -1.90 -10.72 -0.28
N LEU A 11 -2.03 -12.04 -0.20
CA LEU A 11 -2.55 -12.89 -1.25
C LEU A 11 -3.61 -13.82 -0.63
N ALA A 12 -4.66 -14.10 -1.41
CA ALA A 12 -5.83 -14.94 -1.14
C ALA A 12 -6.96 -14.22 -0.36
N LEU A 13 -8.24 -14.19 -0.78
CA LEU A 13 -8.99 -15.06 -1.69
C LEU A 13 -10.24 -14.27 -2.19
N VAL A 14 -10.44 -14.15 -3.49
CA VAL A 14 -11.78 -14.05 -4.10
C VAL A 14 -11.77 -15.01 -5.30
N LEU A 15 -12.32 -16.20 -5.08
CA LEU A 15 -12.60 -17.17 -6.12
C LEU A 15 -14.06 -17.58 -5.91
N LEU A 16 -14.95 -17.14 -6.80
CA LEU A 16 -15.90 -18.02 -7.52
C LEU A 16 -16.84 -17.20 -8.41
N ALA A 17 -17.10 -17.79 -9.59
CA ALA A 17 -18.13 -17.50 -10.59
C ALA A 17 -17.89 -16.35 -11.59
N ALA A 18 -17.29 -16.70 -12.73
CA ALA A 18 -17.96 -16.60 -14.04
C ALA A 18 -17.11 -17.31 -15.11
N LEU A 19 -17.40 -18.59 -15.37
CA LEU A 19 -17.10 -19.18 -16.68
C LEU A 19 -18.22 -18.71 -17.62
N ALA A 20 -17.95 -17.65 -18.38
CA ALA A 20 -18.73 -17.32 -19.55
C ALA A 20 -17.83 -17.57 -20.77
N ALA A 21 -18.33 -18.38 -21.70
CA ALA A 21 -17.65 -18.79 -22.90
C ALA A 21 -17.16 -17.57 -23.70
N ALA A 22 -15.89 -17.58 -24.09
CA ALA A 22 -15.31 -16.58 -24.97
C ALA A 22 -15.93 -16.75 -26.38
N GLY A 23 -16.79 -15.81 -26.76
CA GLY A 23 -17.14 -15.60 -28.16
C GLY A 23 -15.94 -15.03 -28.93
N PRO A 24 -15.94 -15.08 -30.27
CA PRO A 24 -14.84 -14.59 -31.09
C PRO A 24 -14.56 -13.11 -30.81
N GLU A 25 -13.33 -12.81 -30.38
CA GLU A 25 -12.84 -11.45 -30.16
C GLU A 25 -12.88 -10.68 -31.50
N SER A 26 -13.79 -9.71 -31.60
CA SER A 26 -13.72 -8.68 -32.64
C SER A 26 -12.34 -8.02 -32.59
N ALA A 27 -11.63 -7.99 -33.72
CA ALA A 27 -10.30 -7.39 -33.83
C ALA A 27 -10.34 -5.90 -33.46
N VAL A 28 -10.04 -5.60 -32.19
CA VAL A 28 -9.87 -4.23 -31.70
C VAL A 28 -8.72 -3.60 -32.48
N ALA A 29 -8.97 -2.43 -33.09
CA ALA A 29 -7.96 -1.68 -33.82
C ALA A 29 -6.70 -1.53 -32.97
N ARG A 30 -5.55 -2.01 -33.48
CA ARG A 30 -4.28 -1.94 -32.76
C ARG A 30 -3.91 -0.47 -32.55
N GLY A 31 -3.88 -0.03 -31.28
CA GLY A 31 -3.47 1.32 -30.91
C GLY A 31 -2.03 1.66 -31.33
N PRO A 32 -1.57 2.90 -31.12
CA PRO A 32 -0.26 3.32 -31.61
C PRO A 32 0.86 2.56 -30.91
N THR A 33 1.95 2.31 -31.65
CA THR A 33 3.16 1.70 -31.09
C THR A 33 3.95 2.71 -30.25
N VAL A 34 4.89 2.22 -29.43
CA VAL A 34 5.83 3.08 -28.69
C VAL A 34 6.56 4.04 -29.64
N LYS A 35 7.11 3.51 -30.75
CA LYS A 35 7.82 4.32 -31.75
C LYS A 35 6.91 5.36 -32.42
N ALA A 36 5.67 4.99 -32.73
CA ALA A 36 4.70 5.92 -33.32
C ALA A 36 4.34 7.05 -32.34
N SER A 37 4.16 6.73 -31.05
CA SER A 37 3.84 7.71 -30.01
C SER A 37 5.01 8.69 -29.78
N VAL A 38 6.24 8.17 -29.69
CA VAL A 38 7.47 8.99 -29.59
C VAL A 38 7.67 9.86 -30.84
N ARG A 39 7.46 9.32 -32.05
CA ARG A 39 7.51 10.11 -33.28
C ARG A 39 6.44 11.20 -33.30
N ARG A 40 5.22 10.90 -32.84
CA ARG A 40 4.13 11.87 -32.78
C ARG A 40 4.46 13.03 -31.84
N ALA A 41 4.98 12.74 -30.64
CA ALA A 41 5.40 13.79 -29.71
C ALA A 41 6.50 14.70 -30.27
N LEU A 42 7.42 14.16 -31.09
CA LEU A 42 8.41 14.98 -31.81
C LEU A 42 7.74 15.89 -32.85
N LEU A 43 6.84 15.33 -33.66
CA LEU A 43 6.13 16.08 -34.70
C LEU A 43 5.22 17.18 -34.13
N ASP A 44 4.65 16.93 -32.94
CA ASP A 44 3.85 17.90 -32.20
C ASP A 44 4.70 18.92 -31.41
N GLY A 45 6.03 18.84 -31.48
CA GLY A 45 6.93 19.76 -30.77
C GLY A 45 6.98 19.58 -29.25
N ILE A 46 6.40 18.49 -28.71
CA ILE A 46 6.33 18.22 -27.27
C ILE A 46 7.69 17.73 -26.74
N ILE A 47 8.47 17.03 -27.57
CA ILE A 47 9.81 16.55 -27.22
C ILE A 47 10.84 17.00 -28.26
N THR A 48 12.09 17.15 -27.82
CA THR A 48 13.22 17.46 -28.70
C THR A 48 13.61 16.27 -29.57
N ARG A 49 14.38 16.53 -30.64
CA ARG A 49 14.97 15.46 -31.48
C ARG A 49 15.85 14.52 -30.67
N ASP A 50 16.66 15.05 -29.76
CA ASP A 50 17.54 14.26 -28.90
C ASP A 50 16.74 13.34 -27.97
N ALA A 51 15.66 13.84 -27.38
CA ALA A 51 14.76 13.04 -26.55
C ALA A 51 14.10 11.92 -27.39
N HIS A 52 13.60 12.24 -28.58
CA HIS A 52 13.04 11.25 -29.51
C HIS A 52 14.05 10.14 -29.84
N ASP A 53 15.27 10.52 -30.21
CA ASP A 53 16.31 9.56 -30.61
C ASP A 53 16.76 8.71 -29.42
N SER A 54 16.89 9.31 -28.23
CA SER A 54 17.18 8.61 -26.98
C SER A 54 16.10 7.57 -26.64
N TYR A 55 14.83 7.97 -26.64
CA TYR A 55 13.71 7.08 -26.35
C TYR A 55 13.61 5.93 -27.35
N ARG A 56 13.82 6.20 -28.64
CA ARG A 56 13.85 5.14 -29.65
C ARG A 56 14.99 4.15 -29.41
N ARG A 57 16.21 4.65 -29.12
CA ARG A 57 17.37 3.80 -28.80
C ARG A 57 17.10 2.93 -27.56
N LEU A 58 16.62 3.52 -26.47
CA LEU A 58 16.29 2.80 -25.23
C LEU A 58 15.24 1.70 -25.47
N TYR A 59 14.20 1.99 -26.26
CA TYR A 59 13.19 0.99 -26.59
C TYR A 59 13.77 -0.17 -27.41
N ASP A 60 14.55 0.12 -28.45
CA ASP A 60 15.18 -0.92 -29.28
C ASP A 60 16.21 -1.75 -28.50
N GLU A 61 17.01 -1.09 -27.66
CA GLU A 61 17.99 -1.72 -26.78
C GLU A 61 17.30 -2.65 -25.77
N SER A 62 16.24 -2.20 -25.11
CA SER A 62 15.50 -3.02 -24.13
C SER A 62 14.97 -4.31 -24.77
N ARG A 63 14.44 -4.24 -26.00
CA ARG A 63 13.96 -5.41 -26.74
C ARG A 63 15.10 -6.34 -27.14
N SER A 64 16.24 -5.78 -27.55
CA SER A 64 17.43 -6.55 -27.89
C SER A 64 18.02 -7.28 -26.67
N VAL A 65 18.13 -6.58 -25.53
CA VAL A 65 18.53 -7.17 -24.24
C VAL A 65 17.58 -8.28 -23.83
N ARG A 66 16.25 -8.03 -23.87
CA ARG A 66 15.25 -9.05 -23.53
C ARG A 66 15.40 -10.33 -24.35
N LYS A 67 15.72 -10.24 -25.66
CA LYS A 67 15.96 -11.40 -26.52
C LYS A 67 17.15 -12.24 -26.04
N ARG A 68 18.22 -11.58 -25.56
CA ARG A 68 19.45 -12.21 -25.07
C ARG A 68 19.33 -12.77 -23.64
N LEU A 69 18.46 -12.19 -22.80
CA LEU A 69 18.17 -12.71 -21.47
C LEU A 69 17.41 -14.04 -21.56
N SER A 70 17.46 -14.85 -20.50
CA SER A 70 16.67 -16.09 -20.35
C SER A 70 15.98 -16.15 -18.98
N GLY A 71 15.06 -17.11 -18.83
CA GLY A 71 14.37 -17.39 -17.56
C GLY A 71 13.66 -16.19 -16.94
N LYS A 72 13.76 -16.06 -15.61
CA LYS A 72 13.08 -15.00 -14.85
C LYS A 72 13.51 -13.60 -15.27
N ARG A 73 14.80 -13.38 -15.60
CA ARG A 73 15.30 -12.06 -16.04
C ARG A 73 14.60 -11.59 -17.32
N ARG A 74 14.42 -12.51 -18.29
CA ARG A 74 13.66 -12.24 -19.51
C ARG A 74 12.22 -11.86 -19.18
N ALA A 75 11.57 -12.58 -18.26
CA ALA A 75 10.19 -12.32 -17.86
C ALA A 75 10.00 -10.95 -17.18
N GLU A 76 10.90 -10.58 -16.25
CA GLU A 76 10.85 -9.27 -15.57
C GLU A 76 10.98 -8.10 -16.57
N LEU A 77 11.98 -8.14 -17.46
CA LEU A 77 12.15 -7.10 -18.47
C LEU A 77 11.03 -7.12 -19.52
N HIS A 78 10.52 -8.31 -19.88
CA HIS A 78 9.37 -8.43 -20.77
C HIS A 78 8.15 -7.70 -20.20
N SER A 79 7.84 -7.86 -18.91
CA SER A 79 6.68 -7.20 -18.30
C SER A 79 6.77 -5.68 -18.34
N VAL A 80 7.97 -5.11 -18.17
CA VAL A 80 8.20 -3.65 -18.24
C VAL A 80 7.97 -3.16 -19.67
N ILE A 81 8.53 -3.84 -20.67
CA ILE A 81 8.32 -3.52 -22.09
C ILE A 81 6.85 -3.64 -22.47
N ALA A 82 6.18 -4.73 -22.07
CA ALA A 82 4.77 -4.96 -22.38
C ALA A 82 3.86 -3.90 -21.73
N THR A 83 4.22 -3.40 -20.55
CA THR A 83 3.46 -2.30 -19.91
C THR A 83 3.62 -0.99 -20.66
N LEU A 84 4.83 -0.64 -21.09
CA LEU A 84 5.06 0.53 -21.96
C LEU A 84 4.29 0.41 -23.29
N GLU A 85 4.31 -0.77 -23.91
CA GLU A 85 3.58 -1.04 -25.16
C GLU A 85 2.07 -0.92 -24.98
N ARG A 86 1.50 -1.37 -23.85
CA ARG A 86 0.08 -1.19 -23.54
C ARG A 86 -0.31 0.26 -23.29
N ILE A 87 0.52 1.02 -22.58
CA ILE A 87 0.30 2.45 -22.35
C ILE A 87 0.31 3.19 -23.71
N ALA A 88 1.26 2.87 -24.59
CA ALA A 88 1.28 3.40 -25.94
C ALA A 88 0.01 3.03 -26.72
N ALA A 89 -0.36 1.74 -26.74
CA ALA A 89 -1.57 1.29 -27.43
C ALA A 89 -2.85 1.92 -26.88
N GLY A 90 -2.87 2.27 -25.58
CA GLY A 90 -3.96 3.01 -24.94
C GLY A 90 -4.00 4.50 -25.27
N ARG A 91 -3.04 5.03 -26.03
CA ARG A 91 -2.82 6.47 -26.29
C ARG A 91 -2.45 7.27 -25.05
N ASP A 92 -1.97 6.59 -24.01
CA ASP A 92 -1.53 7.20 -22.76
C ASP A 92 -0.01 7.48 -22.75
N LEU A 93 0.75 7.09 -23.78
CA LEU A 93 2.17 7.45 -23.92
C LEU A 93 2.31 8.84 -24.56
N ASP A 94 2.02 9.88 -23.78
CA ASP A 94 2.25 11.28 -24.16
C ASP A 94 3.66 11.76 -23.77
N GLY A 95 4.05 12.94 -24.26
CA GLY A 95 5.38 13.49 -24.00
C GLY A 95 5.63 13.80 -22.52
N ALA A 96 4.59 13.99 -21.70
CA ALA A 96 4.75 14.25 -20.27
C ALA A 96 5.02 12.97 -19.48
N ARG A 97 4.46 11.82 -19.89
CA ARG A 97 4.76 10.51 -19.27
C ARG A 97 6.05 9.86 -19.79
N MET A 98 6.55 10.27 -20.96
CA MET A 98 7.76 9.71 -21.55
C MET A 98 8.97 9.74 -20.59
N PRO A 99 9.32 10.84 -19.89
CA PRO A 99 10.43 10.85 -18.94
C PRO A 99 10.35 9.72 -17.90
N ALA A 100 9.22 9.56 -17.23
CA ALA A 100 9.06 8.54 -16.19
C ALA A 100 9.08 7.11 -16.74
N LEU A 101 8.43 6.87 -17.88
CA LEU A 101 8.36 5.56 -18.50
C LEU A 101 9.69 5.12 -19.13
N PHE A 102 10.45 6.04 -19.72
CA PHE A 102 11.75 5.73 -20.31
C PHE A 102 12.85 5.60 -19.26
N VAL A 103 12.82 6.37 -18.16
CA VAL A 103 13.68 6.10 -17.00
C VAL A 103 13.38 4.71 -16.42
N LEU A 104 12.10 4.33 -16.30
CA LEU A 104 11.73 2.98 -15.86
C LEU A 104 12.29 1.90 -16.79
N LEU A 105 12.20 2.10 -18.11
CA LEU A 105 12.69 1.17 -19.12
C LEU A 105 14.21 1.04 -19.09
N GLU A 106 14.93 2.16 -19.05
CA GLU A 106 16.38 2.24 -18.96
C GLU A 106 16.89 1.47 -17.74
N ARG A 107 16.38 1.80 -16.55
CA ARG A 107 16.83 1.20 -15.29
C ARG A 107 16.57 -0.29 -15.21
N ASN A 108 15.45 -0.77 -15.75
CA ASN A 108 15.20 -2.21 -15.85
C ASN A 108 16.11 -2.88 -16.88
N THR A 109 16.36 -2.23 -18.02
CA THR A 109 17.25 -2.75 -19.06
C THR A 109 18.67 -2.92 -18.54
N GLU A 110 19.18 -1.94 -17.79
CA GLU A 110 20.48 -2.01 -17.11
C GLU A 110 20.49 -3.10 -16.03
N PHE A 111 19.51 -3.11 -15.14
CA PHE A 111 19.50 -3.98 -13.98
C PHE A 111 19.44 -5.47 -14.36
N TRP A 112 18.55 -5.84 -15.27
CA TRP A 112 18.30 -7.25 -15.57
C TRP A 112 19.41 -7.92 -16.37
N ARG A 113 20.34 -7.17 -16.97
CA ARG A 113 21.54 -7.70 -17.65
C ARG A 113 22.37 -8.60 -16.74
N SER A 114 22.66 -8.14 -15.52
CA SER A 114 23.65 -8.82 -14.66
C SER A 114 23.40 -8.68 -13.16
N ARG A 115 22.59 -7.72 -12.69
CA ARG A 115 22.46 -7.47 -11.25
C ARG A 115 21.79 -8.64 -10.51
N PRO A 116 22.17 -8.95 -9.26
CA PRO A 116 21.53 -10.00 -8.47
C PRO A 116 20.02 -9.79 -8.32
N PHE A 117 19.26 -10.88 -8.20
CA PHE A 117 17.82 -10.78 -7.96
C PHE A 117 17.56 -10.10 -6.60
N PRO A 118 16.79 -8.99 -6.58
CA PRO A 118 16.39 -8.38 -5.33
C PRO A 118 15.31 -9.22 -4.65
N ALA A 119 15.21 -9.11 -3.33
CA ALA A 119 14.08 -9.67 -2.60
C ALA A 119 12.78 -8.95 -3.02
N PRO A 120 11.63 -9.65 -3.09
CA PRO A 120 10.34 -8.99 -3.36
C PRO A 120 10.11 -7.80 -2.42
N GLY A 121 9.76 -6.64 -2.97
CA GLY A 121 9.57 -5.40 -2.22
C GLY A 121 10.85 -4.64 -1.86
N ALA A 122 12.03 -5.13 -2.26
CA ALA A 122 13.28 -4.39 -2.05
C ALA A 122 13.25 -3.06 -2.80
N ARG A 123 13.73 -2.02 -2.13
CA ARG A 123 13.86 -0.65 -2.65
C ARG A 123 15.31 -0.37 -3.02
N LEU A 124 15.52 0.22 -4.19
CA LEU A 124 16.83 0.44 -4.79
C LEU A 124 16.91 1.85 -5.36
N THR A 125 18.09 2.44 -5.24
CA THR A 125 18.53 3.61 -6.01
C THR A 125 19.52 3.09 -7.05
N LEU A 126 19.41 3.53 -8.30
CA LEU A 126 20.17 2.98 -9.42
C LEU A 126 20.98 4.06 -10.13
N GLY A 127 22.27 3.80 -10.32
CA GLY A 127 23.20 4.78 -10.88
C GLY A 127 23.28 6.03 -9.99
N SER A 128 23.32 7.20 -10.64
CA SER A 128 23.30 8.52 -9.98
C SER A 128 21.88 9.04 -9.71
N SER A 129 20.83 8.38 -10.22
CA SER A 129 19.45 8.85 -10.00
C SER A 129 19.10 8.75 -8.51
N PRO A 130 18.64 9.82 -7.84
CA PRO A 130 18.29 9.78 -6.42
C PRO A 130 16.95 9.07 -6.16
N VAL A 131 16.16 8.85 -7.22
CA VAL A 131 14.81 8.31 -7.19
C VAL A 131 14.82 6.83 -6.79
N ILE A 132 13.77 6.42 -6.08
CA ILE A 132 13.65 5.05 -5.56
C ILE A 132 12.79 4.21 -6.49
N PHE A 133 13.33 3.03 -6.84
CA PHE A 133 12.61 1.95 -7.48
C PHE A 133 12.32 0.84 -6.47
N GLN A 134 11.24 0.10 -6.66
CA GLN A 134 10.94 -1.10 -5.87
C GLN A 134 10.68 -2.28 -6.77
N TYR A 135 11.20 -3.44 -6.36
CA TYR A 135 11.00 -4.67 -7.09
C TYR A 135 9.62 -5.29 -6.83
N TYR A 136 8.85 -5.48 -7.90
CA TYR A 136 7.61 -6.25 -7.90
C TYR A 136 7.83 -7.49 -8.76
N ARG A 137 7.76 -8.66 -8.12
CA ARG A 137 7.95 -9.95 -8.81
C ARG A 137 7.00 -10.08 -9.99
N GLY A 138 7.54 -10.39 -11.16
CA GLY A 138 6.81 -10.51 -12.42
C GLY A 138 6.52 -9.18 -13.11
N GLN A 139 6.90 -8.03 -12.53
CA GLN A 139 6.65 -6.71 -13.07
C GLN A 139 7.91 -5.84 -13.13
N GLY A 140 9.09 -6.38 -12.80
CA GLY A 140 10.35 -5.66 -12.79
C GLY A 140 10.48 -4.66 -11.64
N LEU A 141 11.45 -3.76 -11.79
CA LEU A 141 11.62 -2.60 -10.91
C LEU A 141 10.62 -1.53 -11.31
N GLN A 142 9.98 -0.93 -10.31
CA GLN A 142 8.92 0.06 -10.50
C GLN A 142 9.27 1.37 -9.80
N LEU A 143 9.08 2.49 -10.49
CA LEU A 143 9.19 3.83 -9.89
C LEU A 143 8.29 3.89 -8.65
N GLN A 144 8.82 4.38 -7.52
CA GLN A 144 8.08 4.51 -6.27
C GLN A 144 7.98 5.96 -5.81
N PRO A 145 6.94 6.71 -6.22
CA PRO A 145 6.68 8.05 -5.73
C PRO A 145 6.63 8.12 -4.19
N LEU A 146 5.85 7.26 -3.54
CA LEU A 146 5.75 7.22 -2.08
C LEU A 146 7.11 7.02 -1.39
N ALA A 147 7.95 6.11 -1.90
CA ALA A 147 9.25 5.86 -1.27
C ALA A 147 10.21 7.03 -1.48
N SER A 148 10.17 7.66 -2.66
CA SER A 148 11.01 8.80 -3.03
C SER A 148 10.65 10.04 -2.19
N PHE A 149 9.38 10.43 -2.13
CA PHE A 149 8.95 11.53 -1.27
C PHE A 149 9.07 11.22 0.23
N GLY A 150 8.89 9.95 0.63
CA GLY A 150 9.19 9.52 2.00
C GLY A 150 10.66 9.73 2.36
N ARG A 151 11.59 9.47 1.43
CA ARG A 151 13.02 9.76 1.61
C ARG A 151 13.29 11.27 1.64
N ALA A 152 12.64 12.07 0.81
CA ALA A 152 12.74 13.52 0.86
C ALA A 152 12.31 14.07 2.24
N ASN A 153 11.17 13.62 2.75
CA ASN A 153 10.72 13.95 4.10
C ASN A 153 11.71 13.50 5.19
N ALA A 154 12.33 12.32 5.03
CA ALA A 154 13.37 11.85 5.97
C ALA A 154 14.66 12.71 5.92
N LEU A 155 15.04 13.22 4.74
CA LEU A 155 16.18 14.11 4.58
C LEU A 155 15.92 15.47 5.23
N TYR A 156 14.71 16.02 5.07
CA TYR A 156 14.28 17.22 5.81
C TYR A 156 14.33 16.99 7.33
N ASN A 157 13.72 15.90 7.80
CA ASN A 157 13.67 15.52 9.22
C ASN A 157 15.08 15.43 9.84
N ALA A 158 16.06 14.92 9.10
CA ALA A 158 17.45 14.89 9.55
C ALA A 158 18.04 16.30 9.75
N CYS A 159 17.65 17.28 8.94
CA CYS A 159 18.12 18.66 9.05
C CYS A 159 17.50 19.42 10.23
N VAL A 160 16.24 19.12 10.57
CA VAL A 160 15.52 19.83 11.65
C VAL A 160 15.47 19.04 12.96
N GLY A 161 16.12 17.88 13.04
CA GLY A 161 16.18 17.06 14.25
C GLY A 161 14.86 16.36 14.63
N GLN A 162 13.87 16.31 13.73
CA GLN A 162 12.55 15.74 14.02
C GLN A 162 12.44 14.29 13.54
N ASN A 163 11.87 13.39 14.34
CA ASN A 163 11.61 11.99 13.95
C ASN A 163 12.85 11.28 13.34
N THR A 164 14.04 11.68 13.77
CA THR A 164 15.33 11.16 13.29
C THR A 164 16.12 10.57 14.44
N ARG A 165 17.09 9.70 14.14
CA ARG A 165 18.00 9.22 15.18
C ARG A 165 19.04 10.31 15.49
N PRO A 166 19.56 10.36 16.72
CA PRO A 166 20.72 11.20 17.03
C PRO A 166 21.87 10.94 16.05
N GLY A 167 22.54 12.02 15.61
CA GLY A 167 23.73 11.96 14.76
C GLY A 167 23.48 11.71 13.26
N VAL A 168 22.24 11.69 12.78
CA VAL A 168 21.98 11.63 11.32
C VAL A 168 22.31 12.99 10.70
N PRO A 169 23.24 13.08 9.72
CA PRO A 169 23.65 14.35 9.16
C PRO A 169 22.57 14.98 8.28
N CYS A 170 22.45 16.30 8.35
CA CYS A 170 21.68 17.09 7.39
C CYS A 170 22.33 17.00 6.00
N ARG A 171 21.53 16.68 4.98
CA ARG A 171 22.00 16.56 3.58
C ARG A 171 21.11 17.35 2.63
N ARG A 172 21.26 18.68 2.64
CA ARG A 172 20.48 19.62 1.81
C ARG A 172 20.61 19.33 0.31
N GLY A 173 21.82 19.06 -0.18
CA GLY A 173 22.06 18.72 -1.59
C GLY A 173 21.28 17.49 -2.05
N ALA A 174 21.32 16.40 -1.26
CA ALA A 174 20.57 15.18 -1.57
C ALA A 174 19.05 15.38 -1.52
N LEU A 175 18.55 16.32 -0.70
CA LEU A 175 17.14 16.70 -0.71
C LEU A 175 16.78 17.41 -2.02
N ARG A 176 17.57 18.42 -2.41
CA ARG A 176 17.38 19.18 -3.66
C ARG A 176 17.39 18.25 -4.87
N GLU A 177 18.45 17.45 -5.02
CA GLU A 177 18.58 16.48 -6.11
C GLU A 177 17.36 15.55 -6.22
N LEU A 178 16.87 15.05 -5.09
CA LEU A 178 15.72 14.14 -5.06
C LEU A 178 14.41 14.85 -5.41
N LEU A 179 14.19 16.06 -4.90
CA LEU A 179 12.98 16.84 -5.20
C LEU A 179 12.96 17.27 -6.67
N ASP A 180 14.07 17.77 -7.20
CA ASP A 180 14.20 18.15 -8.61
C ASP A 180 13.93 16.96 -9.53
N ALA A 181 14.52 15.80 -9.22
CA ALA A 181 14.27 14.58 -9.97
C ALA A 181 12.80 14.15 -9.89
N MET A 182 12.15 14.29 -8.74
CA MET A 182 10.73 13.96 -8.62
C MET A 182 9.82 14.99 -9.33
N VAL A 183 10.14 16.29 -9.28
CA VAL A 183 9.42 17.34 -10.02
C VAL A 183 9.48 17.05 -11.53
N ALA A 184 10.65 16.70 -12.05
CA ALA A 184 10.83 16.34 -13.46
C ALA A 184 10.08 15.06 -13.88
N LEU A 185 9.64 14.24 -12.93
CA LEU A 185 8.85 13.03 -13.17
C LEU A 185 7.34 13.21 -12.89
N GLY A 186 6.92 14.41 -12.49
CA GLY A 186 5.51 14.77 -12.35
C GLY A 186 4.83 14.89 -13.73
N VAL A 187 3.57 14.47 -13.83
CA VAL A 187 2.81 14.48 -15.08
C VAL A 187 1.51 15.28 -14.93
N PRO A 188 1.05 16.00 -15.96
CA PRO A 188 -0.28 16.57 -15.97
C PRO A 188 -1.32 15.45 -16.06
N ARG A 189 -2.29 15.47 -15.15
CA ARG A 189 -3.38 14.51 -15.06
C ARG A 189 -4.66 15.27 -14.72
N GLY A 190 -5.64 15.29 -15.62
CA GLY A 190 -6.90 16.00 -15.36
C GLY A 190 -6.74 17.49 -14.99
N GLY A 191 -5.69 18.16 -15.46
CA GLY A 191 -5.39 19.55 -15.12
C GLY A 191 -4.57 19.79 -13.85
N PHE A 192 -4.01 18.75 -13.22
CA PHE A 192 -3.15 18.87 -12.04
C PHE A 192 -1.85 18.07 -12.17
N THR A 193 -0.85 18.35 -11.34
CA THR A 193 0.42 17.60 -11.32
C THR A 193 0.29 16.32 -10.51
N ALA A 194 0.73 15.19 -11.06
CA ALA A 194 0.63 13.90 -10.42
C ALA A 194 1.90 13.06 -10.54
N TRP A 195 2.12 12.19 -9.55
CA TRP A 195 3.09 11.11 -9.64
C TRP A 195 2.38 9.77 -9.76
N GLU A 196 2.44 9.20 -10.95
CA GLU A 196 1.74 7.98 -11.32
C GLU A 196 2.55 6.71 -11.03
N TYR A 197 1.82 5.62 -10.85
CA TYR A 197 2.35 4.26 -10.77
C TYR A 197 2.08 3.53 -12.08
N TYR A 198 3.13 2.93 -12.64
CA TYR A 198 3.12 2.30 -13.96
C TYR A 198 3.16 0.76 -13.90
N PHE A 199 2.48 0.17 -12.91
CA PHE A 199 2.36 -1.28 -12.76
C PHE A 199 0.98 -1.70 -12.29
N GLU A 200 0.66 -2.98 -12.48
CA GLU A 200 -0.60 -3.57 -12.02
C GLU A 200 -0.57 -3.87 -10.54
N TYR A 201 -1.64 -3.52 -9.83
CA TYR A 201 -1.71 -3.76 -8.40
C TYR A 201 -3.13 -4.05 -7.95
N ALA A 202 -3.34 -5.21 -7.30
CA ALA A 202 -4.62 -5.59 -6.71
C ALA A 202 -5.84 -5.40 -7.64
N GLY A 203 -5.68 -5.71 -8.93
CA GLY A 203 -6.72 -5.54 -9.97
C GLY A 203 -6.75 -4.17 -10.66
N GLY A 204 -5.98 -3.18 -10.18
CA GLY A 204 -5.80 -1.89 -10.83
C GLY A 204 -4.82 -1.97 -12.00
N ARG A 205 -5.15 -1.27 -13.10
CA ARG A 205 -4.28 -1.12 -14.28
C ARG A 205 -3.55 0.23 -14.23
N PRO A 206 -2.27 0.29 -14.65
CA PRO A 206 -1.57 1.57 -14.79
C PRO A 206 -2.10 2.39 -15.98
N PRO A 207 -1.95 3.72 -15.95
CA PRO A 207 -1.41 4.50 -14.84
C PRO A 207 -2.46 4.78 -13.75
N TRP A 208 -2.05 4.73 -12.47
CA TRP A 208 -2.89 5.13 -11.33
C TRP A 208 -2.12 5.97 -10.32
N ILE A 209 -2.83 6.70 -9.45
CA ILE A 209 -2.22 7.55 -8.42
C ILE A 209 -2.65 7.10 -7.01
N SER A 210 -1.89 7.55 -6.01
CA SER A 210 -2.15 7.24 -4.60
C SER A 210 -2.27 8.51 -3.78
N GLY A 211 -3.36 8.68 -3.03
CA GLY A 211 -3.53 9.83 -2.12
C GLY A 211 -2.46 9.85 -1.03
N LEU A 212 -1.98 8.68 -0.61
CA LEU A 212 -0.83 8.55 0.28
C LEU A 212 0.43 9.14 -0.36
N ALA A 213 0.76 8.74 -1.59
CA ALA A 213 1.94 9.25 -2.29
C ALA A 213 1.83 10.76 -2.57
N GLN A 214 0.67 11.22 -3.04
CA GLN A 214 0.40 12.64 -3.32
C GLN A 214 0.50 13.49 -2.04
N GLY A 215 -0.01 12.98 -0.92
CA GLY A 215 0.05 13.69 0.37
C GLY A 215 1.47 13.77 0.91
N THR A 216 2.23 12.67 0.79
CA THR A 216 3.67 12.67 1.10
C THR A 216 4.45 13.61 0.17
N ALA A 217 4.03 13.76 -1.09
CA ALA A 217 4.66 14.64 -2.07
C ALA A 217 4.48 16.12 -1.73
N VAL A 218 3.23 16.59 -1.54
CA VAL A 218 2.99 18.00 -1.18
C VAL A 218 3.67 18.37 0.13
N GLN A 219 3.68 17.46 1.13
CA GLN A 219 4.44 17.65 2.37
C GLN A 219 5.95 17.82 2.11
N ALA A 220 6.53 16.96 1.28
CA ALA A 220 7.96 17.02 0.97
C ALA A 220 8.33 18.27 0.17
N LEU A 221 7.46 18.73 -0.72
CA LEU A 221 7.64 19.95 -1.50
C LEU A 221 7.56 21.21 -0.62
N ALA A 222 6.59 21.28 0.29
CA ALA A 222 6.52 22.36 1.29
C ALA A 222 7.79 22.45 2.15
N ARG A 223 8.20 21.31 2.70
CA ARG A 223 9.43 21.20 3.51
C ARG A 223 10.69 21.52 2.71
N GLY A 224 10.73 21.10 1.44
CA GLY A 224 11.79 21.44 0.52
C GLY A 224 11.86 22.94 0.26
N ALA A 225 10.73 23.58 0.01
CA ALA A 225 10.65 25.01 -0.24
C ALA A 225 11.17 25.82 0.95
N GLU A 226 10.73 25.48 2.15
CA GLU A 226 11.16 26.13 3.39
C GLU A 226 12.66 25.88 3.65
N LEU A 227 13.08 24.62 3.69
CA LEU A 227 14.45 24.28 4.08
C LEU A 227 15.46 24.77 3.04
N LEU A 228 15.17 24.62 1.75
CA LEU A 228 16.10 24.92 0.65
C LEU A 228 15.95 26.34 0.10
N GLU A 229 15.02 27.13 0.63
CA GLU A 229 14.68 28.47 0.14
C GLU A 229 14.32 28.46 -1.36
N GLU A 230 13.49 27.47 -1.74
CA GLU A 230 13.11 27.20 -3.14
C GLU A 230 11.58 27.29 -3.33
N PRO A 231 11.04 28.50 -3.57
CA PRO A 231 9.59 28.69 -3.66
C PRO A 231 8.95 27.95 -4.85
N ALA A 232 9.71 27.59 -5.89
CA ALA A 232 9.20 26.84 -7.03
C ALA A 232 8.58 25.48 -6.63
N TYR A 233 9.05 24.86 -5.55
CA TYR A 233 8.43 23.63 -5.05
C TYR A 233 6.99 23.84 -4.52
N LEU A 234 6.66 25.03 -4.01
CA LEU A 234 5.29 25.36 -3.62
C LEU A 234 4.38 25.45 -4.84
N GLU A 235 4.85 25.98 -5.97
CA GLU A 235 4.05 26.02 -7.21
C GLU A 235 3.69 24.61 -7.69
N VAL A 236 4.66 23.69 -7.66
CA VAL A 236 4.41 22.28 -8.00
C VAL A 236 3.42 21.65 -7.01
N GLY A 237 3.56 21.97 -5.72
CA GLY A 237 2.64 21.50 -4.68
C GLY A 237 1.21 22.00 -4.88
N ARG A 238 1.01 23.30 -5.22
CA ARG A 238 -0.30 23.88 -5.53
C ARG A 238 -0.93 23.22 -6.75
N ALA A 239 -0.14 22.96 -7.78
CA ALA A 239 -0.60 22.23 -8.95
C ALA A 239 -0.99 20.79 -8.60
N ALA A 240 -0.36 20.15 -7.62
CA ALA A 240 -0.67 18.78 -7.21
C ALA A 240 -1.94 18.63 -6.35
N LEU A 241 -2.47 19.73 -5.79
CA LEU A 241 -3.69 19.70 -4.97
C LEU A 241 -4.92 19.16 -5.72
N GLY A 242 -4.95 19.29 -7.05
CA GLY A 242 -6.05 18.77 -7.88
C GLY A 242 -6.28 17.26 -7.74
N ALA A 243 -5.27 16.49 -7.31
CA ALA A 243 -5.45 15.09 -6.96
C ALA A 243 -6.51 14.89 -5.87
N PHE A 244 -6.59 15.81 -4.91
CA PHE A 244 -7.51 15.75 -3.77
C PHE A 244 -8.85 16.45 -4.03
N GLU A 245 -8.96 17.21 -5.12
CA GLU A 245 -10.21 17.87 -5.54
C GLU A 245 -11.07 16.93 -6.41
N GLN A 246 -10.42 16.12 -7.24
CA GLN A 246 -11.08 15.31 -8.25
C GLN A 246 -11.43 13.89 -7.81
N ARG A 247 -12.51 13.35 -8.39
CA ARG A 247 -12.99 12.00 -8.12
C ARG A 247 -12.09 10.93 -8.75
N PRO A 248 -12.01 9.72 -8.17
CA PRO A 248 -11.38 8.58 -8.84
C PRO A 248 -12.08 8.23 -10.16
N PRO A 249 -11.35 7.68 -11.16
CA PRO A 249 -9.94 7.28 -11.08
C PRO A 249 -8.94 8.42 -11.40
N ILE A 250 -9.42 9.60 -11.79
CA ILE A 250 -8.56 10.75 -12.13
C ILE A 250 -7.86 11.28 -10.88
N GLY A 251 -8.62 11.73 -9.88
CA GLY A 251 -8.13 12.09 -8.55
C GLY A 251 -8.30 10.97 -7.51
N VAL A 252 -8.25 11.34 -6.23
CA VAL A 252 -8.37 10.41 -5.08
C VAL A 252 -9.51 10.77 -4.14
N ARG A 253 -10.30 11.81 -4.43
CA ARG A 253 -11.36 12.30 -3.56
C ARG A 253 -12.61 11.45 -3.65
N VAL A 254 -13.15 11.04 -2.51
CA VAL A 254 -14.54 10.59 -2.43
C VAL A 254 -15.22 11.23 -1.24
N ALA A 255 -16.48 11.62 -1.41
CA ALA A 255 -17.31 12.11 -0.31
C ALA A 255 -17.36 11.09 0.85
N ALA A 256 -17.33 11.62 2.06
CA ALA A 256 -17.45 10.88 3.31
C ALA A 256 -18.21 11.75 4.33
N ASP A 257 -18.67 11.14 5.42
CA ASP A 257 -19.44 11.86 6.45
C ASP A 257 -18.69 13.12 6.93
N GLY A 258 -19.29 14.29 6.72
CA GLY A 258 -18.75 15.60 7.10
C GLY A 258 -17.60 16.14 6.24
N GLY A 259 -17.16 15.43 5.18
CA GLY A 259 -16.04 15.88 4.37
C GLY A 259 -15.61 14.92 3.26
N ASN A 260 -14.30 14.71 3.11
CA ASN A 260 -13.73 13.93 2.01
C ASN A 260 -12.74 12.87 2.51
N HIS A 261 -12.85 11.66 1.98
CA HIS A 261 -11.83 10.63 2.11
C HIS A 261 -10.88 10.66 0.91
N TYR A 262 -9.57 10.59 1.17
CA TYR A 262 -8.54 10.51 0.14
C TYR A 262 -8.03 9.08 -0.01
N LEU A 263 -8.32 8.48 -1.16
CA LEU A 263 -8.02 7.08 -1.44
C LEU A 263 -6.52 6.84 -1.55
N ILE A 264 -6.04 5.75 -0.95
CA ILE A 264 -4.69 5.24 -1.22
C ILE A 264 -4.54 4.72 -2.65
N TYR A 265 -5.61 4.23 -3.29
CA TYR A 265 -5.59 3.72 -4.66
C TYR A 265 -6.71 4.38 -5.47
N SER A 266 -6.37 5.22 -6.45
CA SER A 266 -7.39 5.92 -7.25
C SER A 266 -8.28 4.96 -8.05
N PHE A 267 -7.81 3.76 -8.37
CA PHE A 267 -8.58 2.75 -9.10
C PHE A 267 -9.58 1.96 -8.24
N ASN A 268 -9.55 2.08 -6.90
CA ASN A 268 -10.43 1.31 -6.02
C ASN A 268 -11.20 2.21 -5.04
N PRO A 269 -12.31 2.83 -5.48
CA PRO A 269 -13.08 3.74 -4.65
C PRO A 269 -13.80 3.09 -3.46
N ARG A 270 -13.90 1.75 -3.46
CA ARG A 270 -14.58 0.97 -2.41
C ARG A 270 -13.65 0.61 -1.25
N LEU A 271 -12.34 0.68 -1.44
CA LEU A 271 -11.35 0.32 -0.41
C LEU A 271 -10.87 1.57 0.34
N ARG A 272 -11.35 1.74 1.57
CA ARG A 272 -10.94 2.84 2.45
C ARG A 272 -9.79 2.37 3.33
N VAL A 273 -8.57 2.82 3.07
CA VAL A 273 -7.37 2.42 3.83
C VAL A 273 -6.98 3.54 4.79
N LEU A 274 -6.92 3.23 6.09
CA LEU A 274 -6.81 4.27 7.12
C LEU A 274 -5.45 4.97 7.07
N ASN A 275 -4.34 4.22 7.04
CA ASN A 275 -3.01 4.81 7.07
C ASN A 275 -2.75 5.72 5.85
N GLY A 276 -3.25 5.32 4.68
CA GLY A 276 -3.13 6.15 3.48
C GLY A 276 -3.92 7.45 3.59
N PHE A 277 -5.12 7.38 4.15
CA PHE A 277 -5.97 8.54 4.36
C PHE A 277 -5.38 9.52 5.39
N LEU A 278 -4.97 9.04 6.57
CA LEU A 278 -4.44 9.91 7.62
C LEU A 278 -3.16 10.64 7.17
N GLN A 279 -2.25 9.96 6.46
CA GLN A 279 -1.05 10.61 5.93
C GLN A 279 -1.37 11.65 4.84
N ALA A 280 -2.41 11.43 4.03
CA ALA A 280 -2.86 12.43 3.06
C ALA A 280 -3.36 13.69 3.77
N VAL A 281 -4.16 13.53 4.83
CA VAL A 281 -4.64 14.65 5.67
C VAL A 281 -3.46 15.39 6.33
N SER A 282 -2.50 14.68 6.93
CA SER A 282 -1.30 15.30 7.51
C SER A 282 -0.46 16.06 6.49
N GLY A 283 -0.36 15.53 5.26
CA GLY A 283 0.39 16.18 4.18
C GLY A 283 -0.27 17.47 3.69
N LEU A 284 -1.60 17.47 3.56
CA LEU A 284 -2.38 18.66 3.22
C LEU A 284 -2.28 19.74 4.30
N HIS A 285 -2.32 19.36 5.58
CA HIS A 285 -2.11 20.28 6.70
C HIS A 285 -0.74 20.97 6.61
N ASP A 286 0.33 20.18 6.47
CA ASP A 286 1.69 20.71 6.44
C ASP A 286 1.90 21.61 5.21
N PHE A 287 1.31 21.24 4.06
CA PHE A 287 1.35 22.08 2.87
C PHE A 287 0.57 23.39 3.04
N ALA A 288 -0.64 23.35 3.61
CA ALA A 288 -1.45 24.55 3.85
C ALA A 288 -0.72 25.54 4.75
N ARG A 289 -0.08 25.07 5.82
CA ARG A 289 0.70 25.90 6.74
C ARG A 289 1.94 26.53 6.09
N ALA A 290 2.65 25.78 5.24
CA ALA A 290 3.87 26.27 4.62
C ALA A 290 3.61 27.22 3.43
N SER A 291 2.50 27.03 2.73
CA SER A 291 2.19 27.77 1.48
C SER A 291 1.21 28.92 1.66
N ASN A 292 0.49 28.99 2.79
CA ASN A 292 -0.68 29.85 3.00
C ASN A 292 -1.74 29.68 1.89
N GLU A 293 -1.84 28.49 1.29
CA GLU A 293 -2.76 28.19 0.19
C GLU A 293 -4.17 27.85 0.73
N PRO A 294 -5.20 28.67 0.45
CA PRO A 294 -6.56 28.42 0.93
C PRO A 294 -7.13 27.08 0.46
N ARG A 295 -6.83 26.68 -0.79
CA ARG A 295 -7.29 25.38 -1.33
C ARG A 295 -6.74 24.21 -0.52
N ALA A 296 -5.49 24.29 -0.07
CA ALA A 296 -4.89 23.24 0.73
C ALA A 296 -5.52 23.17 2.13
N LEU A 297 -5.86 24.33 2.72
CA LEU A 297 -6.57 24.41 3.99
C LEU A 297 -7.97 23.76 3.87
N ASP A 298 -8.75 24.11 2.85
CA ASP A 298 -10.08 23.53 2.61
C ASP A 298 -10.03 22.00 2.46
N LEU A 299 -9.04 21.51 1.71
CA LEU A 299 -8.81 20.08 1.52
C LEU A 299 -8.40 19.41 2.82
N PHE A 300 -7.52 20.03 3.61
CA PHE A 300 -7.16 19.53 4.94
C PHE A 300 -8.40 19.46 5.84
N GLU A 301 -9.17 20.54 5.98
CA GLU A 301 -10.32 20.58 6.87
C GLU A 301 -11.42 19.59 6.48
N ALA A 302 -11.71 19.45 5.18
CA ALA A 302 -12.64 18.43 4.71
C ALA A 302 -12.11 17.01 4.96
N GLY A 303 -10.80 16.80 4.82
CA GLY A 303 -10.14 15.54 5.15
C GLY A 303 -10.20 15.23 6.65
N ASP A 304 -9.91 16.23 7.48
CA ASP A 304 -9.90 16.15 8.93
C ASP A 304 -11.29 15.82 9.47
N ARG A 305 -12.34 16.54 9.05
CA ARG A 305 -13.73 16.22 9.44
C ARG A 305 -14.09 14.76 9.15
N ALA A 306 -13.76 14.27 7.95
CA ALA A 306 -14.00 12.88 7.59
C ALA A 306 -13.11 11.90 8.37
N ALA A 307 -11.86 12.25 8.68
CA ALA A 307 -10.96 11.44 9.47
C ALA A 307 -11.42 11.30 10.93
N ARG A 308 -11.87 12.37 11.56
CA ARG A 308 -12.45 12.34 12.92
C ARG A 308 -13.66 11.40 13.01
N GLN A 309 -14.50 11.35 11.96
CA GLN A 309 -15.62 10.40 11.88
C GLN A 309 -15.18 8.96 11.56
N ALA A 310 -14.10 8.81 10.79
CA ALA A 310 -13.58 7.53 10.37
C ALA A 310 -12.87 6.79 11.51
N VAL A 311 -11.97 7.45 12.24
CA VAL A 311 -11.06 6.82 13.22
C VAL A 311 -11.77 5.86 14.19
N PRO A 312 -12.87 6.22 14.87
CA PRO A 312 -13.60 5.30 15.75
C PRO A 312 -14.08 4.03 15.04
N ARG A 313 -14.40 4.10 13.74
CA ARG A 313 -14.89 2.95 12.95
C ARG A 313 -13.78 1.97 12.56
N TYR A 314 -12.51 2.34 12.74
CA TYR A 314 -11.36 1.47 12.54
C TYR A 314 -10.80 0.92 13.85
N ASP A 315 -11.34 1.33 14.99
CA ASP A 315 -11.02 0.79 16.30
C ASP A 315 -11.92 -0.43 16.58
N THR A 316 -11.34 -1.62 16.78
CA THR A 316 -12.09 -2.83 17.13
C THR A 316 -12.38 -2.93 18.64
N GLY A 317 -11.89 -1.97 19.43
CA GLY A 317 -11.86 -2.01 20.89
C GLY A 317 -10.66 -2.75 21.47
N ALA A 318 -9.84 -3.39 20.62
CA ALA A 318 -8.63 -4.11 21.04
C ALA A 318 -7.49 -4.08 19.99
N TRP A 319 -7.75 -3.53 18.79
CA TRP A 319 -6.78 -3.40 17.71
C TRP A 319 -7.30 -2.41 16.65
N SER A 320 -6.48 -2.10 15.64
CA SER A 320 -6.91 -1.28 14.50
C SER A 320 -7.24 -2.11 13.26
N LEU A 321 -8.21 -1.65 12.47
CA LEU A 321 -8.46 -2.13 11.11
C LEU A 321 -7.49 -1.46 10.14
N TYR A 322 -7.04 -2.22 9.13
CA TYR A 322 -6.23 -1.66 8.04
C TYR A 322 -7.09 -0.89 7.04
N ALA A 323 -8.21 -1.50 6.67
CA ALA A 323 -9.11 -0.98 5.65
C ALA A 323 -10.58 -1.29 5.96
N ARG A 324 -11.50 -0.53 5.37
CA ARG A 324 -12.94 -0.80 5.36
C ARG A 324 -13.49 -0.87 3.92
N PRO A 325 -14.26 -1.93 3.58
CA PRO A 325 -14.30 -3.21 4.30
C PRO A 325 -12.90 -3.84 4.33
N GLY A 326 -12.59 -4.63 5.36
CA GLY A 326 -11.25 -5.19 5.49
C GLY A 326 -11.00 -5.90 6.80
N ARG A 327 -9.72 -6.23 7.01
CA ARG A 327 -9.23 -6.95 8.18
C ARG A 327 -8.42 -6.04 9.11
N GLU A 328 -8.15 -6.55 10.29
CA GLU A 328 -7.20 -5.97 11.23
C GLU A 328 -5.84 -5.71 10.58
N SER A 329 -5.21 -4.63 11.01
CA SER A 329 -3.83 -4.30 10.67
C SER A 329 -2.88 -5.40 11.12
N ASP A 330 -1.81 -5.63 10.38
CA ASP A 330 -0.66 -6.31 10.97
C ASP A 330 0.03 -5.38 11.99
N LEU A 331 1.08 -5.88 12.65
CA LEU A 331 1.80 -5.11 13.67
C LEU A 331 2.41 -3.82 13.12
N GLY A 332 2.92 -3.86 11.88
CA GLY A 332 3.53 -2.70 11.24
C GLY A 332 2.51 -1.61 10.98
N TYR A 333 1.38 -1.97 10.37
CA TYR A 333 0.31 -1.01 10.08
C TYR A 333 -0.39 -0.50 11.33
N HIS A 334 -0.52 -1.31 12.38
CA HIS A 334 -1.07 -0.84 13.65
C HIS A 334 -0.21 0.26 14.26
N ARG A 335 1.11 0.02 14.34
CA ARG A 335 2.08 1.04 14.80
C ARG A 335 2.06 2.28 13.91
N LEU A 336 2.02 2.09 12.60
CA LEU A 336 2.01 3.20 11.64
C LEU A 336 0.77 4.09 11.81
N VAL A 337 -0.43 3.50 11.93
CA VAL A 337 -1.65 4.27 12.17
C VAL A 337 -1.61 4.98 13.51
N ARG A 338 -1.15 4.31 14.58
CA ARG A 338 -0.93 4.96 15.88
C ARG A 338 -0.03 6.19 15.72
N ASP A 339 1.10 6.06 15.02
CA ASP A 339 2.03 7.17 14.83
C ASP A 339 1.40 8.31 14.02
N PHE A 340 0.58 8.01 13.01
CA PHE A 340 -0.19 9.03 12.29
C PHE A 340 -1.24 9.72 13.17
N LEU A 341 -1.89 8.99 14.08
CA LEU A 341 -2.83 9.58 15.04
C LEU A 341 -2.10 10.51 16.01
N GLY A 342 -0.93 10.12 16.52
CA GLY A 342 -0.09 11.00 17.34
C GLY A 342 0.31 12.28 16.60
N ASN A 343 0.78 12.15 15.36
CA ASN A 343 1.11 13.29 14.50
C ASN A 343 -0.08 14.24 14.26
N LEU A 344 -1.30 13.69 14.11
CA LEU A 344 -2.51 14.51 13.95
C LEU A 344 -2.97 15.12 15.27
N CYS A 345 -2.79 14.43 16.40
CA CYS A 345 -3.02 14.99 17.73
C CYS A 345 -2.12 16.22 17.96
N GLU A 346 -0.82 16.13 17.65
CA GLU A 346 0.12 17.26 17.76
C GLU A 346 -0.29 18.45 16.88
N ARG A 347 -0.82 18.19 15.68
CA ARG A 347 -1.21 19.24 14.71
C ARG A 347 -2.53 19.91 15.04
N THR A 348 -3.50 19.16 15.55
CA THR A 348 -4.91 19.59 15.61
C THR A 348 -5.47 19.66 17.02
N THR A 349 -4.75 19.10 17.99
CA THR A 349 -5.17 18.88 19.38
C THR A 349 -6.54 18.20 19.53
N ALA A 350 -7.05 17.56 18.47
CA ALA A 350 -8.37 16.98 18.45
C ALA A 350 -8.43 15.71 19.34
N PRO A 351 -9.33 15.65 20.33
CA PRO A 351 -9.39 14.52 21.28
C PRO A 351 -9.50 13.16 20.60
N VAL A 352 -10.25 13.06 19.49
CA VAL A 352 -10.42 11.80 18.76
C VAL A 352 -9.10 11.18 18.27
N TYR A 353 -8.11 12.00 17.91
CA TYR A 353 -6.79 11.49 17.50
C TYR A 353 -5.93 11.15 18.71
N CYS A 354 -5.90 12.04 19.71
CA CYS A 354 -5.12 11.85 20.92
C CYS A 354 -5.58 10.59 21.68
N ASP A 355 -6.89 10.43 21.88
CA ASP A 355 -7.45 9.26 22.57
C ASP A 355 -7.24 7.97 21.77
N ALA A 356 -7.35 8.03 20.44
CA ALA A 356 -7.13 6.86 19.59
C ALA A 356 -5.66 6.44 19.55
N GLU A 357 -4.72 7.39 19.54
CA GLU A 357 -3.29 7.12 19.71
C GLU A 357 -3.03 6.38 21.02
N GLN A 358 -3.53 6.91 22.14
CA GLN A 358 -3.35 6.30 23.46
C GLN A 358 -3.95 4.88 23.53
N ARG A 359 -5.17 4.70 23.00
CA ARG A 359 -5.81 3.37 22.93
C ARG A 359 -4.99 2.41 22.07
N PHE A 360 -4.52 2.83 20.91
CA PHE A 360 -3.73 1.96 20.02
C PHE A 360 -2.36 1.63 20.62
N THR A 361 -1.75 2.58 21.34
CA THR A 361 -0.56 2.31 22.16
C THR A 361 -0.84 1.24 23.21
N ARG A 362 -1.95 1.35 23.95
CA ARG A 362 -2.35 0.35 24.95
C ARG A 362 -2.59 -1.04 24.33
N TYR A 363 -3.23 -1.12 23.16
CA TYR A 363 -3.52 -2.38 22.47
C TYR A 363 -2.28 -3.19 22.08
N LEU A 364 -1.13 -2.53 21.93
CA LEU A 364 0.15 -3.19 21.70
C LEU A 364 0.63 -4.01 22.89
N GLU A 365 0.16 -3.73 24.11
CA GLU A 365 0.63 -4.35 25.35
C GLU A 365 -0.45 -5.21 26.03
N GLU A 366 -1.74 -4.98 25.76
CA GLU A 366 -2.82 -5.80 26.31
C GLU A 366 -2.77 -7.26 25.83
N GLU A 367 -3.12 -8.26 26.64
CA GLU A 367 -3.26 -9.64 26.16
C GLU A 367 -4.48 -9.82 25.24
N PRO A 368 -4.46 -10.78 24.28
CA PRO A 368 -5.67 -11.14 23.55
C PRO A 368 -6.70 -11.78 24.50
N ARG A 369 -7.95 -11.28 24.48
CA ARG A 369 -9.06 -11.94 25.17
C ARG A 369 -9.54 -13.11 24.32
N LEU A 370 -9.61 -14.28 24.95
CA LEU A 370 -9.99 -15.53 24.32
C LEU A 370 -11.08 -16.20 25.16
N GLU A 371 -12.21 -16.49 24.53
CA GLU A 371 -13.36 -17.12 25.17
C GLU A 371 -13.78 -18.34 24.36
N LEU A 372 -13.74 -19.53 24.96
CA LEU A 372 -14.30 -20.73 24.35
C LEU A 372 -15.82 -20.72 24.56
N ALA A 373 -16.59 -20.76 23.47
CA ALA A 373 -18.03 -20.89 23.58
C ALA A 373 -18.40 -22.26 24.15
N SER A 374 -19.55 -22.35 24.83
CA SER A 374 -20.04 -23.63 25.36
C SER A 374 -20.04 -24.71 24.27
N VAL A 375 -19.32 -25.80 24.54
CA VAL A 375 -19.10 -26.81 23.52
C VAL A 375 -20.32 -27.72 23.45
N ARG A 376 -21.10 -27.59 22.35
CA ARG A 376 -22.30 -28.40 22.12
C ARG A 376 -21.95 -29.90 22.06
N ARG A 377 -22.91 -30.75 22.46
CA ARG A 377 -22.83 -32.20 22.27
C ARG A 377 -22.60 -32.52 20.79
N GLY A 378 -21.58 -33.32 20.49
CA GLY A 378 -21.27 -33.77 19.13
C GLY A 378 -21.67 -35.22 18.89
N ARG A 379 -21.49 -35.69 17.65
CA ARG A 379 -21.64 -37.10 17.29
C ARG A 379 -20.40 -37.59 16.54
N ALA A 380 -20.00 -38.83 16.80
CA ALA A 380 -18.91 -39.47 16.07
C ALA A 380 -19.16 -39.42 14.55
N ARG A 381 -18.08 -39.24 13.78
CA ARG A 381 -18.03 -39.11 12.31
C ARG A 381 -18.74 -37.88 11.73
N ARG A 382 -19.29 -36.97 12.55
CA ARG A 382 -19.92 -35.72 12.11
C ARG A 382 -19.03 -34.50 12.40
N PRO A 383 -18.99 -33.48 11.52
CA PRO A 383 -18.29 -32.23 11.80
C PRO A 383 -18.88 -31.52 13.03
N LEU A 384 -18.01 -31.10 13.95
CA LEU A 384 -18.36 -30.37 15.17
C LEU A 384 -17.60 -29.05 15.21
N PRO A 385 -18.27 -27.90 15.03
CA PRO A 385 -17.64 -26.59 15.17
C PRO A 385 -17.39 -26.26 16.64
N ILE A 386 -16.12 -26.15 17.01
CA ILE A 386 -15.66 -25.64 18.30
C ILE A 386 -15.49 -24.13 18.16
N ARG A 387 -16.48 -23.38 18.65
CA ARG A 387 -16.57 -21.93 18.51
C ARG A 387 -15.84 -21.21 19.64
N PHE A 388 -15.25 -20.07 19.32
CA PHE A 388 -14.60 -19.19 20.28
C PHE A 388 -14.74 -17.72 19.86
N ARG A 389 -14.57 -16.80 20.81
CA ARG A 389 -14.48 -15.35 20.57
C ARG A 389 -13.06 -14.88 20.85
N LEU A 390 -12.60 -13.94 20.05
CA LEU A 390 -11.27 -13.35 20.13
C LEU A 390 -11.37 -11.82 20.07
N SER A 391 -10.61 -11.10 20.89
CA SER A 391 -10.63 -9.62 20.85
C SER A 391 -9.80 -9.03 19.72
N LYS A 392 -8.68 -9.66 19.36
CA LYS A 392 -7.74 -9.14 18.35
C LYS A 392 -7.03 -10.22 17.54
N VAL A 393 -6.55 -9.86 16.36
CA VAL A 393 -5.80 -10.75 15.46
C VAL A 393 -4.74 -11.56 16.22
N SER A 394 -4.88 -12.88 16.16
CA SER A 394 -4.01 -13.81 16.88
C SER A 394 -3.77 -15.09 16.10
N ARG A 395 -2.60 -15.68 16.27
CA ARG A 395 -2.32 -17.06 15.91
C ARG A 395 -2.97 -17.96 16.97
N VAL A 396 -4.07 -18.61 16.59
CA VAL A 396 -4.81 -19.51 17.48
C VAL A 396 -4.47 -20.96 17.15
N SER A 397 -4.16 -21.74 18.18
CA SER A 397 -4.01 -23.19 18.10
C SER A 397 -5.04 -23.89 18.97
N ILE A 398 -5.58 -24.99 18.44
CA ILE A 398 -6.50 -25.88 19.16
C ILE A 398 -5.84 -27.25 19.31
N ARG A 399 -5.90 -27.80 20.52
CA ARG A 399 -5.53 -29.17 20.83
C ARG A 399 -6.72 -29.87 21.48
N VAL A 400 -7.18 -30.96 20.87
CA VAL A 400 -8.26 -31.78 21.42
C VAL A 400 -7.69 -33.15 21.77
N THR A 401 -7.89 -33.59 23.01
CA THR A 401 -7.37 -34.88 23.50
C THR A 401 -8.48 -35.76 24.05
N ARG A 402 -8.27 -37.08 24.03
CA ARG A 402 -9.13 -38.11 24.65
C ARG A 402 -8.25 -39.10 25.38
N GLY A 403 -8.47 -39.28 26.69
CA GLY A 403 -7.63 -40.15 27.52
C GLY A 403 -6.14 -39.80 27.41
N GLY A 404 -5.80 -38.50 27.44
CA GLY A 404 -4.43 -38.01 27.27
C GLY A 404 -3.89 -38.00 25.83
N ARG A 405 -4.46 -38.79 24.91
CA ARG A 405 -3.97 -38.89 23.52
C ARG A 405 -4.54 -37.79 22.63
N LEU A 406 -3.71 -37.27 21.71
CA LEU A 406 -4.09 -36.25 20.74
C LEU A 406 -5.13 -36.81 19.75
N ALA A 407 -6.29 -36.17 19.67
CA ALA A 407 -7.35 -36.52 18.73
C ALA A 407 -7.47 -35.51 17.58
N PHE A 408 -7.10 -34.24 17.81
CA PHE A 408 -7.13 -33.19 16.79
C PHE A 408 -6.19 -32.04 17.16
N PHE A 409 -5.49 -31.52 16.16
CA PHE A 409 -4.69 -30.31 16.26
C PHE A 409 -4.88 -29.44 15.02
N SER A 410 -4.98 -28.13 15.22
CA SER A 410 -4.95 -27.16 14.12
C SER A 410 -4.43 -25.82 14.62
N ARG A 411 -3.81 -25.05 13.74
CA ARG A 411 -3.27 -23.72 14.03
C ARG A 411 -3.48 -22.81 12.83
N ARG A 412 -3.90 -21.57 13.08
CA ARG A 412 -4.06 -20.52 12.06
C ARG A 412 -4.13 -19.13 12.67
N THR A 413 -3.77 -18.11 11.90
CA THR A 413 -4.02 -16.71 12.26
C THR A 413 -5.46 -16.36 11.90
N VAL A 414 -6.20 -15.83 12.87
CA VAL A 414 -7.58 -15.37 12.68
C VAL A 414 -7.74 -13.99 13.31
N GLY A 415 -8.61 -13.17 12.71
CA GLY A 415 -8.97 -11.87 13.26
C GLY A 415 -9.97 -11.96 14.42
N TYR A 416 -10.27 -10.81 15.02
CA TYR A 416 -11.26 -10.60 16.07
C TYR A 416 -12.66 -11.14 15.74
N GLY A 417 -13.48 -11.25 16.78
CA GLY A 417 -14.87 -11.70 16.69
C GLY A 417 -15.04 -13.21 16.88
N ARG A 418 -16.16 -13.74 16.38
CA ARG A 418 -16.51 -15.17 16.52
C ARG A 418 -15.79 -16.01 15.45
N ARG A 419 -15.11 -17.05 15.88
CA ARG A 419 -14.34 -17.98 15.04
C ARG A 419 -14.63 -19.43 15.45
N ALA A 420 -14.27 -20.39 14.60
CA ALA A 420 -14.50 -21.81 14.91
C ALA A 420 -13.51 -22.75 14.25
N PHE A 421 -12.96 -23.70 14.99
CA PHE A 421 -12.30 -24.88 14.40
C PHE A 421 -13.32 -25.98 14.17
N VAL A 422 -13.20 -26.72 13.08
CA VAL A 422 -14.08 -27.86 12.81
C VAL A 422 -13.35 -29.14 13.16
N PHE A 423 -13.83 -29.84 14.19
CA PHE A 423 -13.31 -31.12 14.65
C PHE A 423 -14.26 -32.23 14.20
N ARG A 424 -13.74 -33.34 13.68
CA ARG A 424 -14.54 -34.52 13.32
C ARG A 424 -14.14 -35.72 14.18
N PRO A 425 -14.79 -35.96 15.34
CA PRO A 425 -14.42 -37.05 16.23
C PRO A 425 -14.65 -38.41 15.56
N ARG A 426 -13.68 -39.33 15.65
CA ARG A 426 -13.83 -40.69 15.09
C ARG A 426 -14.74 -41.59 15.92
N VAL A 427 -14.75 -41.38 17.24
CA VAL A 427 -15.44 -42.23 18.22
C VAL A 427 -16.20 -41.38 19.25
N GLY A 428 -17.13 -42.00 19.98
CA GLY A 428 -17.81 -41.36 21.10
C GLY A 428 -16.93 -41.26 22.35
N GLY A 429 -17.28 -40.34 23.25
CA GLY A 429 -16.61 -40.16 24.55
C GLY A 429 -16.40 -38.70 24.95
N ARG A 430 -15.68 -38.50 26.06
CA ARG A 430 -15.29 -37.18 26.56
C ARG A 430 -13.95 -36.76 25.95
N TYR A 431 -13.89 -35.51 25.49
CA TYR A 431 -12.69 -34.90 24.95
C TYR A 431 -12.37 -33.63 25.74
N GLN A 432 -11.08 -33.35 25.92
CA GLN A 432 -10.58 -32.08 26.47
C GLN A 432 -10.14 -31.18 25.33
N VAL A 433 -10.49 -29.91 25.41
CA VAL A 433 -10.14 -28.86 24.45
C VAL A 433 -9.21 -27.87 25.13
N ARG A 434 -8.05 -27.61 24.53
CA ARG A 434 -7.17 -26.50 24.88
C ARG A 434 -7.06 -25.58 23.68
N LEU A 435 -7.50 -24.35 23.84
CA LEU A 435 -7.26 -23.26 22.88
C LEU A 435 -6.18 -22.36 23.44
N GLU A 436 -5.27 -21.95 22.57
CA GLU A 436 -4.24 -20.96 22.87
C GLU A 436 -4.21 -19.92 21.75
N ALA A 437 -4.26 -18.65 22.10
CA ALA A 437 -4.10 -17.51 21.21
C ALA A 437 -2.79 -16.80 21.54
N ALA A 438 -1.97 -16.54 20.52
CA ALA A 438 -0.81 -15.65 20.60
C ALA A 438 -1.05 -14.45 19.66
N ASP A 439 -1.06 -13.23 20.19
CA ASP A 439 -1.24 -12.03 19.36
C ASP A 439 0.02 -11.72 18.51
N LEU A 440 0.00 -10.60 17.76
CA LEU A 440 1.12 -10.21 16.90
C LEU A 440 2.36 -9.72 17.67
N ARG A 441 2.25 -9.47 18.98
CA ARG A 441 3.33 -9.13 19.91
C ARG A 441 3.75 -10.33 20.77
N ASN A 442 3.18 -11.50 20.50
CA ASN A 442 3.43 -12.75 21.20
C ASN A 442 2.96 -12.76 22.66
N HIS A 443 1.90 -12.02 23.00
CA HIS A 443 1.17 -12.21 24.26
C HIS A 443 0.25 -13.41 24.14
N HIS A 444 0.26 -14.30 25.15
CA HIS A 444 -0.43 -15.59 25.09
C HIS A 444 -1.66 -15.63 26.01
N ARG A 445 -2.75 -16.22 25.53
CA ARG A 445 -3.92 -16.57 26.35
C ARG A 445 -4.35 -18.01 26.11
N VAL A 446 -4.58 -18.76 27.17
CA VAL A 446 -5.03 -20.16 27.10
C VAL A 446 -6.40 -20.30 27.75
N VAL A 447 -7.31 -21.00 27.06
CA VAL A 447 -8.59 -21.46 27.65
C VAL A 447 -8.75 -22.95 27.47
N ARG A 448 -9.37 -23.59 28.46
CA ARG A 448 -9.65 -25.01 28.46
C ARG A 448 -11.15 -25.25 28.54
N GLY A 449 -11.60 -26.34 27.95
CA GLY A 449 -12.97 -26.80 28.06
C GLY A 449 -13.06 -28.29 27.80
N SER A 450 -14.26 -28.84 27.90
CA SER A 450 -14.51 -30.24 27.57
C SER A 450 -15.74 -30.38 26.68
N LEU A 451 -15.80 -31.48 25.92
CA LEU A 451 -16.94 -31.79 25.07
C LEU A 451 -17.27 -33.27 25.14
N VAL A 452 -18.55 -33.59 24.99
CA VAL A 452 -19.07 -34.95 24.98
C VAL A 452 -19.57 -35.29 23.58
N VAL A 453 -19.08 -36.41 23.04
CA VAL A 453 -19.43 -36.93 21.72
C VAL A 453 -20.26 -38.21 21.89
N ALA A 454 -21.48 -38.21 21.35
CA ALA A 454 -22.31 -39.39 21.26
C ALA A 454 -21.75 -40.39 20.23
N ARG A 455 -21.99 -41.69 20.44
CA ARG A 455 -21.65 -42.74 19.47
C ARG A 455 -22.33 -42.48 18.12
N ALA A 456 -21.73 -43.01 17.04
CA ALA A 456 -22.38 -43.00 15.73
C ALA A 456 -23.70 -43.79 15.82
N ARG A 457 -24.75 -43.33 15.10
CA ARG A 457 -25.89 -44.21 14.85
C ARG A 457 -25.40 -45.31 13.90
N ARG A 458 -25.82 -46.55 14.16
CA ARG A 458 -25.54 -47.68 13.26
C ARG A 458 -26.04 -47.38 11.87
#